data_AF-A0A936L5T6-F1
#
_entry.id   AF-A0A936L5T6-F1
#
_cell.length_a   1.000
_cell.length_b   1.000
_cell.length_c   1.000
_cell.angle_alpha   90.00
_cell.angle_beta   90.00
_cell.angle_gamma   90.00
#
_symmetry.space_group_name_H-M   'P 1'
#
loop_
_entity.id
_entity.type
_entity.pdbx_description
1 polymer ?
#
loop_
_entity_poly.entity_id
_entity_poly.type
_entity_poly.pdbx_seq_one_letter_code
_entity_poly.pdbx_strand_id
1 'polypeptide(L)'
;MAKPNTLTDISWIRPGKVAWDWWNANNIYGVPFESGINTATYKHYIDFAAKNGIEYIILDEGYYVLGDVLKFNPDINMEELTAYARDKKVGLILWVVWNTLEDKLEEALAQYEKWGIKGIKVDFMQRDDQVVMQYYHKVSQLAAKHRLLVDFHGSNRPILLARTYPNLITTEGIRGLEWSKWSDNANPEHNLTIPFTRMLLGPMDYTPGAMINVKKENFRAVFDQPMSLGTRCHQLGMYVVFESPLQMLADNPSNYEREPECMKFLREVPVTWDETRVLEAEIGDYIVIARRKGQQWYLGAMTDWTAREITIQLSFLSEGSFQLESWSDGPNAHKHGSDFSHKIQEVNRSTAITLKLAPGGGYAGVIRR
;
A
#
# COMPACT_ATOMS: atom_id res chain seq x y z
N MET A 1 -3.08 23.08 -12.35
CA MET A 1 -2.79 21.85 -13.11
C MET A 1 -1.28 21.67 -13.22
N ALA A 2 -0.77 20.46 -13.01
CA ALA A 2 0.66 20.15 -13.03
C ALA A 2 1.29 20.28 -14.43
N LYS A 3 2.59 20.60 -14.49
CA LYS A 3 3.36 20.64 -15.74
C LYS A 3 3.46 19.24 -16.37
N PRO A 4 3.64 19.12 -17.69
CA PRO A 4 3.87 17.84 -18.37
C PRO A 4 5.08 17.09 -17.82
N ASN A 5 5.14 15.78 -18.10
CA ASN A 5 6.29 14.93 -17.79
C ASN A 5 7.57 15.52 -18.39
N THR A 6 8.64 15.53 -17.59
CA THR A 6 9.96 16.04 -17.97
C THR A 6 11.02 14.94 -18.15
N LEU A 7 10.70 13.69 -17.81
CA LEU A 7 11.58 12.54 -17.96
C LEU A 7 11.50 11.96 -19.37
N THR A 8 12.65 11.73 -20.01
CA THR A 8 12.75 11.20 -21.38
C THR A 8 12.53 9.69 -21.48
N ASP A 9 12.92 8.94 -20.45
CA ASP A 9 12.71 7.49 -20.32
C ASP A 9 12.02 7.19 -18.98
N ILE A 10 10.87 6.53 -19.06
CA ILE A 10 10.05 6.12 -17.91
C ILE A 10 9.87 4.60 -17.85
N SER A 11 10.54 3.83 -18.72
CA SER A 11 10.38 2.38 -18.81
C SER A 11 10.94 1.60 -17.60
N TRP A 12 11.81 2.25 -16.83
CA TRP A 12 12.38 1.75 -15.58
C TRP A 12 11.47 1.95 -14.38
N ILE A 13 10.47 2.83 -14.48
CA ILE A 13 9.51 3.10 -13.40
C ILE A 13 8.56 1.91 -13.32
N ARG A 14 8.65 1.17 -12.21
CA ARG A 14 7.88 -0.04 -11.98
C ARG A 14 7.00 0.17 -10.73
N PRO A 15 5.69 0.38 -10.92
CA PRO A 15 4.72 0.26 -9.85
C PRO A 15 4.74 -1.16 -9.27
N GLY A 16 4.44 -1.30 -7.98
CA GLY A 16 4.36 -2.61 -7.34
C GLY A 16 3.86 -2.55 -5.91
N LYS A 17 3.94 -3.68 -5.22
CA LYS A 17 3.58 -3.84 -3.82
C LYS A 17 4.84 -3.98 -2.96
N VAL A 18 4.69 -3.66 -1.69
CA VAL A 18 5.76 -3.75 -0.70
C VAL A 18 5.34 -4.70 0.41
N ALA A 19 6.14 -5.71 0.74
CA ALA A 19 6.02 -6.36 2.04
C ALA A 19 6.71 -5.46 3.07
N TRP A 20 5.92 -4.71 3.84
CA TRP A 20 6.40 -3.60 4.64
C TRP A 20 6.76 -4.04 6.06
N ASP A 21 7.83 -3.48 6.61
CA ASP A 21 8.47 -3.89 7.86
C ASP A 21 8.04 -3.03 9.07
N TRP A 22 7.79 -1.75 8.85
CA TRP A 22 7.64 -0.77 9.94
C TRP A 22 6.33 -0.87 10.72
N TRP A 23 5.19 -1.00 10.02
CA TRP A 23 3.87 -0.96 10.68
C TRP A 23 3.72 -2.07 11.70
N ASN A 24 4.09 -3.29 11.31
CA ASN A 24 4.08 -4.47 12.16
C ASN A 24 5.30 -4.57 13.10
N ALA A 25 6.16 -3.54 13.14
CA ALA A 25 7.34 -3.44 14.00
C ALA A 25 8.36 -4.58 13.83
N ASN A 26 8.52 -5.10 12.60
CA ASN A 26 9.33 -6.30 12.33
C ASN A 26 8.95 -7.51 13.21
N ASN A 27 7.72 -7.54 13.75
CA ASN A 27 7.29 -8.51 14.77
C ASN A 27 6.87 -9.84 14.13
N ILE A 28 7.78 -10.43 13.35
CA ILE A 28 7.62 -11.76 12.78
C ILE A 28 7.82 -12.83 13.85
N TYR A 29 7.06 -13.91 13.74
CA TYR A 29 7.09 -15.05 14.66
C TYR A 29 7.14 -16.38 13.89
N GLY A 30 7.51 -17.45 14.59
CA GLY A 30 7.70 -18.77 13.97
C GLY A 30 8.99 -18.89 13.15
N VAL A 31 9.96 -17.99 13.36
CA VAL A 31 11.27 -17.99 12.71
C VAL A 31 12.37 -18.44 13.68
N PRO A 32 13.48 -19.03 13.19
CA PRO A 32 14.54 -19.59 14.05
C PRO A 32 15.60 -18.56 14.48
N PHE A 33 15.28 -17.27 14.43
CA PHE A 33 16.18 -16.16 14.76
C PHE A 33 15.41 -15.05 15.46
N GLU A 34 16.11 -14.14 16.14
CA GLU A 34 15.51 -12.96 16.77
C GLU A 34 15.14 -11.91 15.72
N SER A 35 13.87 -11.52 15.69
CA SER A 35 13.35 -10.55 14.74
C SER A 35 13.68 -9.11 15.14
N GLY A 36 13.85 -8.24 14.15
CA GLY A 36 14.17 -6.83 14.37
C GLY A 36 14.90 -6.22 13.19
N ILE A 37 15.60 -5.10 13.42
CA ILE A 37 16.41 -4.43 12.40
C ILE A 37 17.72 -5.18 12.24
N ASN A 38 17.68 -6.29 11.50
CA ASN A 38 18.84 -7.12 11.23
C ASN A 38 18.74 -7.83 9.88
N THR A 39 19.88 -8.30 9.38
CA THR A 39 19.99 -8.93 8.05
C THR A 39 19.09 -10.17 7.92
N ALA A 40 18.91 -10.97 8.97
CA ALA A 40 18.11 -12.19 8.93
C ALA A 40 16.60 -11.88 8.72
N THR A 41 16.10 -10.87 9.42
CA THR A 41 14.72 -10.40 9.30
C THR A 41 14.45 -9.91 7.88
N TYR A 42 15.29 -9.03 7.33
CA TYR A 42 15.08 -8.53 5.98
C TYR A 42 15.19 -9.62 4.90
N LYS A 43 16.05 -10.63 5.07
CA LYS A 43 16.06 -11.81 4.18
C LYS A 43 14.74 -12.58 4.23
N HIS A 44 14.14 -12.72 5.41
CA HIS A 44 12.83 -13.36 5.56
C HIS A 44 11.72 -12.58 4.83
N TYR A 45 11.73 -11.25 4.91
CA TYR A 45 10.84 -10.39 4.11
C TYR A 45 11.07 -10.54 2.61
N ILE A 46 12.33 -10.60 2.16
CA ILE A 46 12.68 -10.86 0.75
C ILE A 46 12.14 -12.22 0.28
N ASP A 47 12.27 -13.27 1.09
CA ASP A 47 11.76 -14.59 0.77
C ASP A 47 10.23 -14.61 0.69
N PHE A 48 9.56 -13.97 1.65
CA PHE A 48 8.10 -13.80 1.63
C PHE A 48 7.64 -13.05 0.38
N ALA A 49 8.32 -11.96 0.03
CA ALA A 49 8.01 -11.17 -1.16
C ALA A 49 8.19 -11.99 -2.44
N ALA A 50 9.33 -12.68 -2.58
CA ALA A 50 9.63 -13.53 -3.73
C ALA A 50 8.63 -14.68 -3.89
N LYS A 51 8.27 -15.36 -2.79
CA LYS A 51 7.28 -16.44 -2.76
C LYS A 51 5.90 -15.98 -3.23
N ASN A 52 5.53 -14.73 -2.95
CA ASN A 52 4.22 -14.18 -3.28
C ASN A 52 4.21 -13.30 -4.53
N GLY A 53 5.34 -13.14 -5.22
CA GLY A 53 5.43 -12.25 -6.39
C GLY A 53 5.23 -10.77 -6.04
N ILE A 54 5.59 -10.37 -4.81
CA ILE A 54 5.59 -8.98 -4.37
C ILE A 54 6.90 -8.34 -4.82
N GLU A 55 6.80 -7.16 -5.42
CA GLU A 55 7.89 -6.53 -6.14
C GLU A 55 8.97 -5.95 -5.22
N TYR A 56 8.59 -5.47 -4.04
CA TYR A 56 9.48 -4.71 -3.16
C TYR A 56 9.43 -5.14 -1.69
N ILE A 57 10.51 -4.85 -0.99
CA ILE A 57 10.51 -4.62 0.46
C ILE A 57 11.06 -3.22 0.74
N ILE A 58 10.68 -2.64 1.87
CA ILE A 58 11.29 -1.42 2.40
C ILE A 58 12.22 -1.82 3.55
N LEU A 59 13.37 -1.16 3.65
CA LEU A 59 14.11 -1.05 4.91
C LEU A 59 13.73 0.31 5.49
N ASP A 60 12.79 0.31 6.43
CA ASP A 60 12.27 1.54 7.02
C ASP A 60 13.22 2.06 8.11
N GLU A 61 12.75 2.95 8.99
CA GLU A 61 13.56 3.54 10.05
C GLU A 61 14.44 2.52 10.81
N GLY A 62 15.75 2.80 10.86
CA GLY A 62 16.71 2.13 11.74
C GLY A 62 17.86 1.36 11.07
N TYR A 63 17.85 1.17 9.74
CA TYR A 63 18.96 0.48 9.06
C TYR A 63 20.27 1.30 8.98
N TYR A 64 20.19 2.62 9.22
CA TYR A 64 21.34 3.52 9.24
C TYR A 64 21.39 4.35 10.53
N VAL A 65 22.57 4.88 10.85
CA VAL A 65 22.81 5.76 11.99
C VAL A 65 22.34 7.16 11.62
N LEU A 66 21.35 7.69 12.35
CA LEU A 66 20.82 9.03 12.11
C LEU A 66 21.94 10.08 12.04
N GLY A 67 21.86 10.95 11.03
CA GLY A 67 22.91 11.91 10.69
C GLY A 67 23.85 11.48 9.56
N ASP A 68 23.87 10.18 9.18
CA ASP A 68 24.63 9.72 8.01
C ASP A 68 23.96 8.51 7.33
N VAL A 69 23.27 8.75 6.20
CA VAL A 69 22.58 7.71 5.43
C VAL A 69 23.49 6.62 4.83
N LEU A 70 24.82 6.80 4.89
CA LEU A 70 25.82 5.84 4.43
C LEU A 70 26.53 5.12 5.58
N LYS A 71 26.16 5.40 6.82
CA LYS A 71 26.67 4.70 8.01
C LYS A 71 25.61 3.76 8.56
N PHE A 72 25.81 2.45 8.40
CA PHE A 72 24.78 1.45 8.71
C PHE A 72 24.74 1.03 10.18
N ASN A 73 23.57 0.55 10.58
CA ASN A 73 23.42 -0.27 11.77
C ASN A 73 24.34 -1.51 11.64
N PRO A 74 25.14 -1.85 12.67
CA PRO A 74 26.08 -2.99 12.61
C PRO A 74 25.42 -4.35 12.30
N ASP A 75 24.12 -4.51 12.59
CA ASP A 75 23.39 -5.75 12.33
C ASP A 75 22.83 -5.84 10.89
N ILE A 76 23.06 -4.80 10.09
CA ILE A 76 22.66 -4.69 8.68
C ILE A 76 23.87 -4.81 7.76
N ASN A 77 23.88 -5.86 6.96
CA ASN A 77 24.82 -6.04 5.86
C ASN A 77 24.14 -5.66 4.53
N MET A 78 24.30 -4.41 4.10
CA MET A 78 23.67 -3.89 2.89
C MET A 78 24.13 -4.60 1.62
N GLU A 79 25.41 -4.98 1.51
CA GLU A 79 25.93 -5.69 0.34
C GLU A 79 25.31 -7.09 0.22
N GLU A 80 25.18 -7.79 1.34
CA GLU A 80 24.54 -9.10 1.40
C GLU A 80 23.05 -9.03 1.10
N LEU A 81 22.32 -8.06 1.67
CA LEU A 81 20.89 -7.88 1.42
C LEU A 81 20.60 -7.54 -0.05
N THR A 82 21.37 -6.60 -0.63
CA THR A 82 21.20 -6.21 -2.03
C THR A 82 21.55 -7.35 -2.99
N ALA A 83 22.56 -8.16 -2.67
CA ALA A 83 22.88 -9.37 -3.44
C ALA A 83 21.77 -10.42 -3.34
N TYR A 84 21.24 -10.67 -2.14
CA TYR A 84 20.18 -11.65 -1.90
C TYR A 84 18.87 -11.23 -2.58
N ALA A 85 18.46 -9.97 -2.43
CA ALA A 85 17.27 -9.42 -3.08
C ALA A 85 17.35 -9.51 -4.61
N ARG A 86 18.53 -9.26 -5.18
CA ARG A 86 18.76 -9.40 -6.62
C ARG A 86 18.59 -10.83 -7.10
N ASP A 87 19.11 -11.82 -6.39
CA ASP A 87 18.92 -13.25 -6.71
C ASP A 87 17.42 -13.63 -6.68
N LYS A 88 16.71 -13.12 -5.67
CA LYS A 88 15.28 -13.35 -5.45
C LYS A 88 14.37 -12.49 -6.33
N LYS A 89 14.94 -11.57 -7.12
CA LYS A 89 14.23 -10.61 -7.99
C LYS A 89 13.25 -9.70 -7.22
N VAL A 90 13.61 -9.32 -6.00
CA VAL A 90 12.89 -8.37 -5.15
C VAL A 90 13.65 -7.05 -5.12
N GLY A 91 12.96 -5.94 -5.30
CA GLY A 91 13.54 -4.60 -5.18
C GLY A 91 13.63 -4.15 -3.73
N LEU A 92 14.71 -3.44 -3.39
CA LEU A 92 14.83 -2.77 -2.09
C LEU A 92 14.51 -1.29 -2.26
N ILE A 93 13.70 -0.74 -1.34
CA ILE A 93 13.44 0.68 -1.19
C ILE A 93 13.98 1.10 0.18
N LEU A 94 14.69 2.22 0.25
CA LEU A 94 15.32 2.68 1.49
C LEU A 94 14.59 3.90 2.05
N TRP A 95 14.19 3.83 3.31
CA TRP A 95 13.67 4.99 4.01
C TRP A 95 14.79 5.95 4.45
N VAL A 96 14.54 7.25 4.46
CA VAL A 96 15.52 8.26 4.90
C VAL A 96 14.84 9.51 5.45
N VAL A 97 15.40 10.07 6.53
CA VAL A 97 15.06 11.42 7.00
C VAL A 97 15.55 12.46 5.98
N TRP A 98 14.68 13.36 5.55
CA TRP A 98 14.97 14.34 4.49
C TRP A 98 16.25 15.15 4.74
N ASN A 99 16.45 15.63 5.97
CA ASN A 99 17.60 16.46 6.31
C ASN A 99 18.90 15.65 6.27
N THR A 100 18.89 14.40 6.74
CA THR A 100 20.06 13.51 6.66
C THR A 100 20.36 13.13 5.22
N LEU A 101 19.34 12.95 4.38
CA LEU A 101 19.54 12.73 2.95
C LEU A 101 20.13 13.97 2.28
N GLU A 102 19.62 15.18 2.58
CA GLU A 102 20.06 16.42 1.94
C GLU A 102 21.57 16.69 2.13
N ASP A 103 22.11 16.39 3.31
CA ASP A 103 23.54 16.55 3.61
C ASP A 103 24.46 15.73 2.69
N LYS A 104 23.96 14.61 2.14
CA LYS A 104 24.72 13.69 1.29
C LYS A 104 23.99 13.30 0.00
N LEU A 105 23.08 14.13 -0.49
CA LEU A 105 22.08 13.71 -1.48
C LEU A 105 22.70 13.04 -2.72
N GLU A 106 23.65 13.69 -3.38
CA GLU A 106 24.24 13.14 -4.62
C GLU A 106 25.10 11.89 -4.35
N GLU A 107 25.88 11.89 -3.27
CA GLU A 107 26.71 10.74 -2.88
C GLU A 107 25.83 9.52 -2.54
N ALA A 108 24.77 9.74 -1.77
CA ALA A 108 23.84 8.70 -1.36
C ALA A 108 23.12 8.09 -2.56
N LEU A 109 22.56 8.91 -3.47
CA LEU A 109 21.86 8.40 -4.65
C LEU A 109 22.78 7.60 -5.58
N ALA A 110 24.03 8.05 -5.77
CA ALA A 110 25.03 7.30 -6.54
C ALA A 110 25.36 5.94 -5.90
N GLN A 111 25.49 5.91 -4.57
CA GLN A 111 25.75 4.67 -3.85
C GLN A 111 24.53 3.73 -3.86
N TYR A 112 23.31 4.26 -3.77
CA TYR A 112 22.07 3.49 -3.89
C TYR A 112 21.92 2.88 -5.29
N GLU A 113 22.25 3.62 -6.35
CA GLU A 113 22.30 3.08 -7.71
C GLU A 113 23.31 1.94 -7.83
N LYS A 114 24.52 2.09 -7.26
CA LYS A 114 25.56 1.05 -7.25
C LYS A 114 25.10 -0.23 -6.56
N TRP A 115 24.33 -0.12 -5.48
CA TRP A 115 23.70 -1.27 -4.81
C TRP A 115 22.50 -1.83 -5.57
N GLY A 116 21.98 -1.12 -6.56
CA GLY A 116 20.82 -1.51 -7.32
C GLY A 116 19.49 -1.30 -6.59
N ILE A 117 19.47 -0.42 -5.58
CA ILE A 117 18.26 0.06 -4.89
C ILE A 117 17.25 0.57 -5.92
N LYS A 118 15.96 0.38 -5.64
CA LYS A 118 14.86 0.68 -6.58
C LYS A 118 14.12 1.96 -6.23
N GLY A 119 14.24 2.46 -5.01
CA GLY A 119 13.62 3.71 -4.62
C GLY A 119 14.03 4.19 -3.24
N ILE A 120 13.55 5.38 -2.92
CA ILE A 120 13.70 6.03 -1.62
C ILE A 120 12.33 6.43 -1.08
N LYS A 121 12.13 6.23 0.22
CA LYS A 121 11.01 6.77 0.99
C LYS A 121 11.55 7.91 1.87
N VAL A 122 11.31 9.15 1.50
CA VAL A 122 11.90 10.33 2.15
C VAL A 122 10.88 10.95 3.07
N ASP A 123 11.26 11.22 4.32
CA ASP A 123 10.31 11.51 5.39
C ASP A 123 10.68 12.72 6.26
N PHE A 124 9.72 13.18 7.06
CA PHE A 124 9.80 14.22 8.08
C PHE A 124 10.05 15.64 7.56
N MET A 125 9.58 15.97 6.36
CA MET A 125 9.65 17.34 5.83
C MET A 125 8.75 18.30 6.63
N GLN A 126 7.51 17.89 6.90
CA GLN A 126 6.52 18.59 7.76
C GLN A 126 6.34 20.08 7.45
N ARG A 127 6.60 20.46 6.20
CA ARG A 127 6.68 21.85 5.73
C ARG A 127 6.21 21.92 4.28
N ASP A 128 5.67 23.08 3.92
CA ASP A 128 5.16 23.38 2.57
C ASP A 128 5.58 24.77 2.06
N ASP A 129 6.58 25.37 2.69
CA ASP A 129 7.21 26.61 2.25
C ASP A 129 8.05 26.41 0.97
N GLN A 130 8.45 27.53 0.36
CA GLN A 130 9.13 27.53 -0.94
C GLN A 130 10.41 26.68 -0.95
N VAL A 131 11.16 26.65 0.16
CA VAL A 131 12.43 25.89 0.25
C VAL A 131 12.15 24.39 0.14
N VAL A 132 11.16 23.90 0.88
CA VAL A 132 10.81 22.48 0.87
C VAL A 132 10.10 22.10 -0.44
N MET A 133 9.33 23.00 -1.04
CA MET A 133 8.80 22.78 -2.38
C MET A 133 9.92 22.63 -3.43
N GLN A 134 10.97 23.45 -3.36
CA GLN A 134 12.15 23.30 -4.23
C GLN A 134 12.90 21.98 -3.96
N TYR A 135 12.95 21.54 -2.71
CA TYR A 135 13.54 20.25 -2.35
C TYR A 135 12.81 19.07 -3.01
N TYR A 136 11.48 19.03 -3.03
CA TYR A 136 10.74 17.96 -3.73
C TYR A 136 11.10 17.89 -5.22
N HIS A 137 11.18 19.05 -5.89
CA HIS A 137 11.63 19.10 -7.29
C HIS A 137 13.07 18.55 -7.44
N LYS A 138 14.00 18.99 -6.59
CA LYS A 138 15.40 18.58 -6.60
C LYS A 138 15.55 17.07 -6.43
N VAL A 139 14.92 16.49 -5.40
CA VAL A 139 15.00 15.06 -5.10
C VAL A 139 14.35 14.24 -6.21
N SER A 140 13.15 14.58 -6.67
CA SER A 140 12.50 13.82 -7.76
C SER A 140 13.33 13.81 -9.03
N GLN A 141 13.97 14.94 -9.39
CA GLN A 141 14.84 15.04 -10.56
C GLN A 141 16.14 14.24 -10.41
N LEU A 142 16.83 14.35 -9.26
CA LEU A 142 18.08 13.64 -9.03
C LEU A 142 17.84 12.13 -8.92
N ALA A 143 16.82 11.71 -8.16
CA ALA A 143 16.42 10.30 -8.07
C ALA A 143 16.11 9.70 -9.45
N ALA A 144 15.46 10.47 -10.35
CA ALA A 144 15.20 10.01 -11.71
C ALA A 144 16.48 9.78 -12.53
N LYS A 145 17.54 10.58 -12.34
CA LYS A 145 18.85 10.34 -13.00
C LYS A 145 19.47 9.01 -12.58
N HIS A 146 19.23 8.59 -11.34
CA HIS A 146 19.69 7.32 -10.76
C HIS A 146 18.66 6.19 -10.89
N ARG A 147 17.55 6.41 -11.62
CA ARG A 147 16.46 5.44 -11.81
C ARG A 147 15.87 4.92 -10.50
N LEU A 148 15.66 5.84 -9.56
CA LEU A 148 15.05 5.57 -8.25
C LEU A 148 13.60 6.10 -8.21
N LEU A 149 12.69 5.24 -7.75
CA LEU A 149 11.36 5.65 -7.31
C LEU A 149 11.48 6.57 -6.09
N VAL A 150 10.50 7.46 -5.91
CA VAL A 150 10.42 8.36 -4.77
C VAL A 150 9.03 8.28 -4.17
N ASP A 151 8.99 8.03 -2.87
CA ASP A 151 7.80 8.14 -2.02
C ASP A 151 8.09 9.21 -0.96
N PHE A 152 7.23 10.23 -0.85
CA PHE A 152 7.39 11.28 0.16
C PHE A 152 6.38 11.09 1.29
N HIS A 153 6.89 10.97 2.51
CA HIS A 153 6.10 10.97 3.75
C HIS A 153 6.18 12.31 4.49
N GLY A 154 5.29 12.58 5.43
CA GLY A 154 5.28 13.85 6.17
C GLY A 154 4.91 15.09 5.33
N SER A 155 4.29 14.91 4.16
CA SER A 155 3.68 15.99 3.35
C SER A 155 2.71 15.45 2.29
N ASN A 156 1.66 16.22 1.96
CA ASN A 156 0.68 15.87 0.92
C ASN A 156 0.86 16.65 -0.40
N ARG A 157 1.49 17.84 -0.37
CA ARG A 157 1.64 18.67 -1.58
C ARG A 157 2.52 18.08 -2.69
N PRO A 158 3.57 17.27 -2.43
CA PRO A 158 4.46 16.80 -3.49
C PRO A 158 3.75 16.02 -4.57
N ILE A 159 2.65 15.32 -4.25
CA ILE A 159 1.92 14.48 -5.21
C ILE A 159 1.45 15.25 -6.45
N LEU A 160 1.25 16.57 -6.31
CA LEU A 160 0.93 17.45 -7.43
C LEU A 160 2.03 17.50 -8.49
N LEU A 161 3.23 17.00 -8.20
CA LEU A 161 4.37 16.89 -9.10
C LEU A 161 4.46 15.54 -9.82
N ALA A 162 3.64 14.53 -9.47
CA ALA A 162 3.75 13.17 -10.02
C ALA A 162 3.59 13.13 -11.56
N ARG A 163 2.81 14.06 -12.15
CA ARG A 163 2.74 14.21 -13.62
C ARG A 163 4.06 14.71 -14.21
N THR A 164 4.72 15.63 -13.52
CA THR A 164 5.98 16.25 -13.96
C THR A 164 7.17 15.29 -13.77
N TYR A 165 7.14 14.49 -12.70
CA TYR A 165 8.11 13.46 -12.36
C TYR A 165 7.41 12.14 -12.03
N PRO A 166 7.17 11.27 -13.03
CA PRO A 166 6.47 9.99 -12.82
C PRO A 166 7.16 9.01 -11.86
N ASN A 167 8.43 9.25 -11.50
CA ASN A 167 9.12 8.45 -10.48
C ASN A 167 8.74 8.85 -9.05
N LEU A 168 8.14 10.03 -8.85
CA LEU A 168 7.38 10.31 -7.64
C LEU A 168 6.10 9.47 -7.68
N ILE A 169 6.20 8.27 -7.09
CA ILE A 169 5.29 7.17 -7.34
C ILE A 169 4.05 7.25 -6.46
N THR A 170 4.20 7.77 -5.24
CA THR A 170 3.12 8.04 -4.29
C THR A 170 3.61 9.03 -3.22
N THR A 171 2.73 9.43 -2.32
CA THR A 171 3.04 10.23 -1.13
C THR A 171 2.07 9.90 -0.01
N GLU A 172 2.44 10.08 1.25
CA GLU A 172 1.56 9.94 2.40
C GLU A 172 0.61 11.15 2.55
N GLY A 173 0.92 12.09 3.44
CA GLY A 173 0.12 13.29 3.67
C GLY A 173 -1.34 12.96 4.04
N ILE A 174 -1.52 11.87 4.79
CA ILE A 174 -2.80 11.29 5.15
C ILE A 174 -2.68 10.64 6.53
N ARG A 175 -3.79 10.50 7.26
CA ARG A 175 -3.79 9.66 8.46
C ARG A 175 -3.94 8.20 8.04
N GLY A 176 -2.81 7.61 7.62
CA GLY A 176 -2.75 6.23 7.15
C GLY A 176 -2.98 5.20 8.25
N LEU A 177 -2.89 3.93 7.91
CA LEU A 177 -3.09 2.82 8.85
C LEU A 177 -2.06 2.82 9.99
N GLU A 178 -0.91 3.49 9.81
CA GLU A 178 0.05 3.77 10.89
C GLU A 178 -0.60 4.39 12.13
N TRP A 179 -1.64 5.21 11.97
CA TRP A 179 -2.36 5.78 13.12
C TRP A 179 -2.97 4.72 14.02
N SER A 180 -3.29 3.52 13.52
CA SER A 180 -3.78 2.41 14.34
C SER A 180 -2.76 1.88 15.36
N LYS A 181 -1.48 2.26 15.26
CA LYS A 181 -0.45 1.96 16.27
C LYS A 181 -0.61 2.80 17.55
N TRP A 182 -1.25 3.98 17.47
CA TRP A 182 -1.36 4.92 18.60
C TRP A 182 -2.72 5.60 18.77
N SER A 183 -3.67 5.45 17.84
CA SER A 183 -5.03 5.98 17.96
C SER A 183 -6.06 5.26 17.07
N ASP A 184 -7.33 5.60 17.23
CA ASP A 184 -8.46 5.10 16.44
C ASP A 184 -8.83 6.03 15.26
N ASN A 185 -7.91 6.89 14.82
CA ASN A 185 -8.20 7.88 13.77
C ASN A 185 -8.22 7.29 12.34
N ALA A 186 -7.57 6.15 12.11
CA ALA A 186 -7.63 5.39 10.85
C ALA A 186 -8.90 4.51 10.79
N ASN A 187 -10.07 5.11 11.06
CA ASN A 187 -11.35 4.43 11.17
C ASN A 187 -12.13 4.41 9.83
N PRO A 188 -13.17 3.56 9.70
CA PRO A 188 -13.96 3.44 8.48
C PRO A 188 -14.52 4.75 7.92
N GLU A 189 -14.97 5.69 8.76
CA GLU A 189 -15.48 7.00 8.31
C GLU A 189 -14.36 7.85 7.69
N HIS A 190 -13.17 7.84 8.30
CA HIS A 190 -11.98 8.46 7.71
C HIS A 190 -11.65 7.84 6.34
N ASN A 191 -11.64 6.50 6.27
CA ASN A 191 -11.34 5.74 5.06
C ASN A 191 -12.31 6.03 3.91
N LEU A 192 -13.52 6.49 4.23
CA LEU A 192 -14.56 6.88 3.28
C LEU A 192 -14.62 8.38 3.01
N THR A 193 -13.93 9.20 3.79
CA THR A 193 -13.79 10.63 3.53
C THR A 193 -12.62 10.90 2.58
N ILE A 194 -11.53 10.15 2.72
CA ILE A 194 -10.28 10.39 1.99
C ILE A 194 -10.33 10.15 0.47
N PRO A 195 -11.17 9.26 -0.09
CA PRO A 195 -11.34 9.15 -1.54
C PRO A 195 -11.88 10.42 -2.19
N PHE A 196 -12.64 11.21 -1.44
CA PHE A 196 -13.32 12.44 -1.90
C PHE A 196 -12.62 13.72 -1.45
N THR A 197 -11.51 13.60 -0.72
CA THR A 197 -10.76 14.76 -0.21
C THR A 197 -9.27 14.61 -0.55
N ARG A 198 -8.50 13.85 0.23
CA ARG A 198 -7.05 13.68 0.01
C ARG A 198 -6.71 13.03 -1.33
N MET A 199 -7.44 12.00 -1.74
CA MET A 199 -7.16 11.25 -2.96
C MET A 199 -7.46 12.06 -4.23
N LEU A 200 -8.25 13.15 -4.13
CA LEU A 200 -8.44 14.09 -5.25
C LEU A 200 -7.13 14.75 -5.69
N LEU A 201 -6.15 14.88 -4.80
CA LEU A 201 -4.83 15.43 -5.12
C LEU A 201 -3.98 14.46 -5.95
N GLY A 202 -4.27 13.16 -5.85
CA GLY A 202 -3.52 12.07 -6.47
C GLY A 202 -3.30 10.91 -5.50
N PRO A 203 -2.46 9.93 -5.92
CA PRO A 203 -2.17 8.74 -5.13
C PRO A 203 -1.80 9.02 -3.66
N MET A 204 -2.10 8.05 -2.80
CA MET A 204 -1.84 8.15 -1.37
C MET A 204 -1.30 6.84 -0.82
N ASP A 205 -0.16 6.93 -0.14
CA ASP A 205 0.38 5.81 0.63
C ASP A 205 -0.34 5.70 1.97
N TYR A 206 -1.53 5.08 1.95
CA TYR A 206 -2.34 4.85 3.15
C TYR A 206 -1.81 3.66 3.98
N THR A 207 -1.03 2.78 3.36
CA THR A 207 -0.48 1.56 3.94
C THR A 207 -1.52 0.53 4.46
N PRO A 208 -2.48 0.02 3.64
CA PRO A 208 -3.49 -0.93 4.11
C PRO A 208 -2.94 -2.35 4.30
N GLY A 209 -3.82 -3.27 4.68
CA GLY A 209 -3.56 -4.71 4.63
C GLY A 209 -3.39 -5.39 5.99
N ALA A 210 -3.96 -4.84 7.07
CA ALA A 210 -3.97 -5.52 8.36
C ALA A 210 -4.77 -6.84 8.31
N MET A 211 -4.21 -7.91 8.86
CA MET A 211 -4.88 -9.20 9.02
C MET A 211 -5.57 -9.34 10.39
N ILE A 212 -5.21 -8.49 11.36
CA ILE A 212 -5.92 -8.38 12.65
C ILE A 212 -6.97 -7.27 12.53
N ASN A 213 -8.25 -7.65 12.55
CA ASN A 213 -9.37 -6.72 12.30
C ASN A 213 -10.37 -6.76 13.45
N VAL A 214 -10.74 -5.59 13.97
CA VAL A 214 -11.58 -5.48 15.16
C VAL A 214 -12.69 -4.46 14.98
N LYS A 215 -13.84 -4.75 15.59
CA LYS A 215 -14.92 -3.77 15.75
C LYS A 215 -14.48 -2.64 16.68
N LYS A 216 -15.16 -1.50 16.58
CA LYS A 216 -14.84 -0.24 17.28
C LYS A 216 -14.56 -0.45 18.78
N GLU A 217 -15.42 -1.17 19.50
CA GLU A 217 -15.28 -1.35 20.96
C GLU A 217 -14.06 -2.17 21.37
N ASN A 218 -13.56 -3.02 20.47
CA ASN A 218 -12.46 -3.94 20.73
C ASN A 218 -11.11 -3.35 20.35
N PHE A 219 -11.08 -2.21 19.67
CA PHE A 219 -9.83 -1.59 19.24
C PHE A 219 -8.97 -1.17 20.42
N ARG A 220 -7.69 -1.53 20.36
CA ARG A 220 -6.65 -1.06 21.27
C ARG A 220 -5.44 -0.68 20.43
N ALA A 221 -4.92 0.52 20.67
CA ALA A 221 -3.66 0.94 20.08
C ALA A 221 -2.52 0.16 20.74
N VAL A 222 -1.87 -0.69 19.96
CA VAL A 222 -0.69 -1.46 20.37
C VAL A 222 0.37 -1.24 19.30
N PHE A 223 1.46 -0.57 19.66
CA PHE A 223 2.44 -0.11 18.69
C PHE A 223 3.07 -1.28 17.92
N ASP A 224 3.47 -2.35 18.62
CA ASP A 224 4.20 -3.48 18.02
C ASP A 224 3.31 -4.63 17.51
N GLN A 225 2.00 -4.55 17.75
CA GLN A 225 1.00 -5.51 17.27
C GLN A 225 -0.30 -4.78 16.90
N PRO A 226 -0.23 -3.83 15.94
CA PRO A 226 -1.38 -3.03 15.60
C PRO A 226 -2.49 -3.86 14.95
N MET A 227 -3.71 -3.31 14.98
CA MET A 227 -4.92 -3.91 14.43
C MET A 227 -5.72 -2.84 13.69
N SER A 228 -6.46 -3.20 12.64
CA SER A 228 -7.33 -2.24 11.96
C SER A 228 -8.71 -2.20 12.60
N LEU A 229 -9.32 -1.02 12.63
CA LEU A 229 -10.76 -0.85 12.83
C LEU A 229 -11.55 -1.34 11.61
N GLY A 230 -12.67 -2.03 11.85
CA GLY A 230 -13.53 -2.57 10.80
C GLY A 230 -13.27 -4.04 10.52
N THR A 231 -13.46 -4.47 9.27
CA THR A 231 -13.39 -5.89 8.88
C THR A 231 -12.21 -6.22 7.99
N ARG A 232 -11.94 -7.53 7.82
CA ARG A 232 -10.99 -8.06 6.83
C ARG A 232 -11.31 -7.54 5.44
N CYS A 233 -12.57 -7.59 5.01
CA CYS A 233 -12.97 -7.18 3.68
C CYS A 233 -12.94 -5.66 3.47
N HIS A 234 -13.00 -4.86 4.55
CA HIS A 234 -12.68 -3.43 4.47
C HIS A 234 -11.21 -3.21 4.05
N GLN A 235 -10.27 -3.93 4.68
CA GLN A 235 -8.84 -3.89 4.31
C GLN A 235 -8.58 -4.37 2.88
N LEU A 236 -9.24 -5.45 2.44
CA LEU A 236 -9.09 -5.92 1.04
C LEU A 236 -9.71 -4.93 0.04
N GLY A 237 -10.88 -4.35 0.37
CA GLY A 237 -11.54 -3.34 -0.46
C GLY A 237 -10.67 -2.10 -0.71
N MET A 238 -9.85 -1.69 0.27
CA MET A 238 -8.91 -0.58 0.14
C MET A 238 -7.94 -0.73 -1.04
N TYR A 239 -7.51 -1.95 -1.39
CA TYR A 239 -6.59 -2.16 -2.52
C TYR A 239 -7.21 -1.86 -3.89
N VAL A 240 -8.54 -1.79 -3.97
CA VAL A 240 -9.26 -1.36 -5.18
C VAL A 240 -9.74 0.08 -5.03
N VAL A 241 -10.13 0.52 -3.84
CA VAL A 241 -10.62 1.89 -3.62
C VAL A 241 -9.49 2.90 -3.68
N PHE A 242 -8.43 2.69 -2.90
CA PHE A 242 -7.32 3.62 -2.78
C PHE A 242 -6.34 3.48 -3.94
N GLU A 243 -5.88 4.63 -4.43
CA GLU A 243 -4.87 4.69 -5.49
C GLU A 243 -3.49 4.83 -4.84
N SER A 244 -2.64 3.80 -4.97
CA SER A 244 -1.21 3.94 -4.77
C SER A 244 -0.46 3.04 -5.76
N PRO A 245 0.33 3.61 -6.68
CA PRO A 245 1.21 2.84 -7.56
C PRO A 245 2.36 2.12 -6.81
N LEU A 246 2.61 2.50 -5.55
CA LEU A 246 3.43 1.73 -4.61
C LEU A 246 2.57 1.39 -3.38
N GLN A 247 2.11 0.16 -3.27
CA GLN A 247 1.07 -0.22 -2.30
C GLN A 247 1.63 -1.15 -1.23
N MET A 248 1.54 -0.75 0.03
CA MET A 248 2.02 -1.60 1.13
C MET A 248 1.11 -2.81 1.37
N LEU A 249 1.72 -3.89 1.80
CA LEU A 249 1.15 -4.91 2.66
C LEU A 249 1.70 -4.61 4.06
N ALA A 250 0.90 -3.98 4.91
CA ALA A 250 1.38 -3.43 6.19
C ALA A 250 1.70 -4.49 7.27
N ASP A 251 0.99 -5.62 7.27
CA ASP A 251 1.12 -6.63 8.32
C ASP A 251 2.40 -7.48 8.15
N ASN A 252 2.76 -8.26 9.16
CA ASN A 252 3.95 -9.10 9.08
C ASN A 252 3.72 -10.35 8.20
N PRO A 253 4.78 -10.91 7.58
CA PRO A 253 4.74 -12.17 6.83
C PRO A 253 4.05 -13.32 7.57
N SER A 254 4.30 -13.50 8.86
CA SER A 254 3.71 -14.60 9.66
C SER A 254 2.18 -14.54 9.71
N ASN A 255 1.60 -13.34 9.79
CA ASN A 255 0.15 -13.14 9.74
C ASN A 255 -0.39 -13.42 8.34
N TYR A 256 0.28 -12.94 7.29
CA TYR A 256 -0.14 -13.21 5.92
C TYR A 256 -0.10 -14.70 5.54
N GLU A 257 0.90 -15.44 6.03
CA GLU A 257 1.00 -16.88 5.77
C GLU A 257 -0.13 -17.70 6.40
N ARG A 258 -0.76 -17.17 7.45
CA ARG A 258 -1.95 -17.76 8.07
C ARG A 258 -3.25 -17.43 7.33
N GLU A 259 -3.20 -16.54 6.34
CA GLU A 259 -4.36 -16.01 5.63
C GLU A 259 -4.25 -16.25 4.11
N PRO A 260 -4.12 -17.52 3.65
CA PRO A 260 -3.81 -17.84 2.26
C PRO A 260 -4.88 -17.37 1.26
N GLU A 261 -6.15 -17.32 1.67
CA GLU A 261 -7.24 -16.83 0.83
C GLU A 261 -7.16 -15.32 0.62
N CYS A 262 -6.84 -14.54 1.65
CA CYS A 262 -6.60 -13.10 1.51
C CYS A 262 -5.33 -12.84 0.70
N MET A 263 -4.28 -13.62 0.93
CA MET A 263 -3.05 -13.52 0.13
C MET A 263 -3.27 -13.84 -1.34
N LYS A 264 -4.23 -14.71 -1.68
CA LYS A 264 -4.61 -14.92 -3.09
C LYS A 264 -5.05 -13.62 -3.74
N PHE A 265 -5.96 -12.88 -3.13
CA PHE A 265 -6.38 -11.57 -3.61
C PHE A 265 -5.22 -10.57 -3.67
N LEU A 266 -4.42 -10.48 -2.60
CA LEU A 266 -3.33 -9.50 -2.49
C LEU A 266 -2.22 -9.71 -3.53
N ARG A 267 -1.97 -10.96 -3.94
CA ARG A 267 -1.06 -11.26 -5.05
C ARG A 267 -1.61 -10.77 -6.40
N GLU A 268 -2.91 -10.95 -6.61
CA GLU A 268 -3.56 -10.70 -7.90
C GLU A 268 -3.97 -9.24 -8.14
N VAL A 269 -4.32 -8.49 -7.10
CA VAL A 269 -4.79 -7.10 -7.26
C VAL A 269 -3.68 -6.20 -7.81
N PRO A 270 -3.89 -5.45 -8.90
CA PRO A 270 -2.87 -4.56 -9.45
C PRO A 270 -2.83 -3.26 -8.66
N VAL A 271 -1.75 -2.50 -8.85
CA VAL A 271 -1.55 -1.17 -8.25
C VAL A 271 -1.72 -0.03 -9.26
N THR A 272 -1.97 -0.38 -10.52
CA THR A 272 -2.30 0.57 -11.59
C THR A 272 -3.49 0.07 -12.39
N TRP A 273 -4.21 0.99 -12.99
CA TRP A 273 -5.50 0.73 -13.60
C TRP A 273 -5.56 1.36 -14.98
N ASP A 274 -6.18 0.65 -15.92
CA ASP A 274 -6.42 1.16 -17.27
C ASP A 274 -7.76 1.91 -17.35
N GLU A 275 -8.67 1.60 -16.41
CA GLU A 275 -10.00 2.20 -16.33
C GLU A 275 -10.52 2.16 -14.90
N THR A 276 -11.33 3.15 -14.53
CA THR A 276 -11.95 3.26 -13.21
C THR A 276 -13.38 3.75 -13.36
N ARG A 277 -14.31 3.12 -12.65
CA ARG A 277 -15.73 3.47 -12.61
C ARG A 277 -16.20 3.49 -11.16
N VAL A 278 -16.58 4.65 -10.67
CA VAL A 278 -17.32 4.77 -9.39
C VAL A 278 -18.76 4.36 -9.68
N LEU A 279 -19.21 3.28 -9.06
CA LEU A 279 -20.54 2.71 -9.30
C LEU A 279 -21.58 3.33 -8.38
N GLU A 280 -21.22 3.51 -7.11
CA GLU A 280 -22.07 4.12 -6.09
C GLU A 280 -21.17 4.71 -4.99
N ALA A 281 -21.55 5.85 -4.41
CA ALA A 281 -20.72 6.52 -3.42
C ALA A 281 -21.49 7.60 -2.67
N GLU A 282 -21.20 7.72 -1.38
CA GLU A 282 -21.57 8.85 -0.53
C GLU A 282 -20.38 9.17 0.39
N ILE A 283 -19.94 10.43 0.39
CA ILE A 283 -18.74 10.84 1.14
C ILE A 283 -18.91 10.57 2.64
N GLY A 284 -17.93 9.89 3.23
CA GLY A 284 -17.96 9.50 4.64
C GLY A 284 -18.81 8.26 4.95
N ASP A 285 -19.63 7.81 4.00
CA ASP A 285 -20.68 6.80 4.23
C ASP A 285 -20.39 5.46 3.54
N TYR A 286 -20.18 5.45 2.22
CA TYR A 286 -19.80 4.24 1.49
C TYR A 286 -19.21 4.57 0.11
N ILE A 287 -18.50 3.60 -0.45
CA ILE A 287 -17.99 3.67 -1.83
C ILE A 287 -18.00 2.28 -2.44
N VAL A 288 -18.43 2.19 -3.70
CA VAL A 288 -18.33 1.00 -4.54
C VAL A 288 -17.68 1.39 -5.86
N ILE A 289 -16.56 0.76 -6.19
CA ILE A 289 -15.76 1.08 -7.37
C ILE A 289 -15.41 -0.19 -8.14
N ALA A 290 -15.42 -0.08 -9.46
CA ALA A 290 -14.90 -1.06 -10.38
C ALA A 290 -13.67 -0.50 -11.09
N ARG A 291 -12.56 -1.25 -11.11
CA ARG A 291 -11.36 -0.88 -11.86
C ARG A 291 -10.92 -1.99 -12.78
N ARG A 292 -10.40 -1.65 -13.95
CA ARG A 292 -9.94 -2.63 -14.95
C ARG A 292 -8.43 -2.60 -15.11
N LYS A 293 -7.82 -3.77 -15.21
CA LYS A 293 -6.45 -3.95 -15.68
C LYS A 293 -6.39 -5.05 -16.73
N GLY A 294 -5.96 -4.71 -17.94
CA GLY A 294 -6.07 -5.59 -19.09
C GLY A 294 -7.53 -6.01 -19.32
N GLN A 295 -7.80 -7.31 -19.19
CA GLN A 295 -9.13 -7.91 -19.35
C GLN A 295 -9.84 -8.20 -18.03
N GLN A 296 -9.17 -8.01 -16.88
CA GLN A 296 -9.71 -8.31 -15.56
C GLN A 296 -10.32 -7.06 -14.93
N TRP A 297 -11.46 -7.24 -14.28
CA TRP A 297 -12.09 -6.21 -13.46
C TRP A 297 -11.93 -6.55 -11.99
N TYR A 298 -11.83 -5.51 -11.18
CA TYR A 298 -11.71 -5.61 -9.73
C TYR A 298 -12.80 -4.75 -9.11
N LEU A 299 -13.52 -5.31 -8.15
CA LEU A 299 -14.55 -4.63 -7.38
C LEU A 299 -14.03 -4.37 -5.97
N GLY A 300 -14.16 -3.13 -5.52
CA GLY A 300 -13.92 -2.74 -4.13
C GLY A 300 -15.14 -2.05 -3.57
N ALA A 301 -15.52 -2.42 -2.35
CA ALA A 301 -16.48 -1.65 -1.57
C ALA A 301 -16.03 -1.47 -0.13
N MET A 302 -16.40 -0.34 0.46
CA MET A 302 -16.23 -0.05 1.88
C MET A 302 -17.48 0.68 2.38
N THR A 303 -17.85 0.44 3.64
CA THR A 303 -18.90 1.17 4.35
C THR A 303 -18.37 1.72 5.68
N ASP A 304 -19.06 2.73 6.19
CA ASP A 304 -18.83 3.36 7.48
C ASP A 304 -19.28 2.42 8.60
N TRP A 305 -19.53 2.94 9.81
CA TRP A 305 -20.03 2.11 10.91
C TRP A 305 -21.48 1.64 10.71
N THR A 306 -22.19 2.15 9.70
CA THR A 306 -23.53 1.70 9.33
C THR A 306 -23.43 0.48 8.41
N ALA A 307 -24.08 -0.64 8.78
CA ALA A 307 -24.18 -1.81 7.91
C ALA A 307 -25.05 -1.49 6.69
N ARG A 308 -24.67 -1.99 5.51
CA ARG A 308 -25.36 -1.68 4.25
C ARG A 308 -25.53 -2.90 3.37
N GLU A 309 -26.62 -2.92 2.62
CA GLU A 309 -26.80 -3.82 1.48
C GLU A 309 -26.91 -2.98 0.21
N ILE A 310 -25.97 -3.15 -0.72
CA ILE A 310 -25.87 -2.36 -1.95
C ILE A 310 -25.97 -3.31 -3.14
N THR A 311 -26.91 -3.07 -4.05
CA THR A 311 -27.06 -3.91 -5.25
C THR A 311 -26.51 -3.19 -6.47
N ILE A 312 -25.44 -3.74 -7.06
CA ILE A 312 -24.80 -3.19 -8.25
C ILE A 312 -25.06 -4.05 -9.48
N GLN A 313 -25.25 -3.39 -10.62
CA GLN A 313 -25.33 -4.03 -11.92
C GLN A 313 -23.94 -4.17 -12.53
N LEU A 314 -23.59 -5.35 -13.02
CA LEU A 314 -22.30 -5.60 -13.67
C LEU A 314 -22.29 -5.17 -15.16
N SER A 315 -23.08 -4.16 -15.52
CA SER A 315 -23.29 -3.69 -16.90
C SER A 315 -22.04 -3.11 -17.56
N PHE A 316 -21.00 -2.85 -16.77
CA PHE A 316 -19.67 -2.45 -17.24
C PHE A 316 -18.86 -3.57 -17.89
N LEU A 317 -19.25 -4.83 -17.65
CA LEU A 317 -18.66 -5.98 -18.33
C LEU A 317 -19.01 -5.97 -19.82
N SER A 318 -18.11 -6.54 -20.63
CA SER A 318 -18.40 -6.83 -22.03
C SER A 318 -19.33 -8.04 -22.16
N GLU A 319 -19.82 -8.31 -23.37
CA GLU A 319 -20.61 -9.52 -23.63
C GLU A 319 -19.82 -10.81 -23.34
N GLY A 320 -20.51 -11.82 -22.82
CA GLY A 320 -19.96 -13.13 -22.48
C GLY A 320 -20.19 -13.55 -21.03
N SER A 321 -19.65 -14.72 -20.68
CA SER A 321 -19.59 -15.23 -19.31
C SER A 321 -18.26 -14.87 -18.66
N PHE A 322 -18.30 -14.64 -17.36
CA PHE A 322 -17.17 -14.31 -16.52
C PHE A 322 -17.28 -15.08 -15.20
N GLN A 323 -16.16 -15.27 -14.53
CA GLN A 323 -16.11 -15.74 -13.15
C GLN A 323 -15.85 -14.54 -12.23
N LEU A 324 -16.70 -14.37 -11.22
CA LEU A 324 -16.47 -13.48 -10.08
C LEU A 324 -15.97 -14.33 -8.90
N GLU A 325 -14.73 -14.09 -8.50
CA GLU A 325 -14.15 -14.57 -7.24
C GLU A 325 -14.17 -13.42 -6.22
N SER A 326 -14.74 -13.65 -5.04
CA SER A 326 -15.06 -12.57 -4.10
C SER A 326 -14.77 -12.91 -2.64
N TRP A 327 -14.36 -11.87 -1.90
CA TRP A 327 -14.18 -11.83 -0.46
C TRP A 327 -15.18 -10.82 0.12
N SER A 328 -16.18 -11.32 0.84
CA SER A 328 -17.22 -10.52 1.46
C SER A 328 -17.22 -10.70 2.97
N ASP A 329 -17.70 -9.71 3.71
CA ASP A 329 -17.91 -9.84 5.15
C ASP A 329 -18.72 -11.11 5.50
N GLY A 330 -18.24 -11.84 6.51
CA GLY A 330 -18.90 -13.04 7.01
C GLY A 330 -20.15 -12.69 7.83
N PRO A 331 -21.04 -13.66 8.08
CA PRO A 331 -22.27 -13.43 8.84
C PRO A 331 -22.04 -12.90 10.26
N ASN A 332 -20.84 -13.10 10.83
CA ASN A 332 -20.45 -12.64 12.15
C ASN A 332 -19.40 -11.51 12.13
N ALA A 333 -19.12 -10.90 10.97
CA ALA A 333 -18.12 -9.83 10.85
C ALA A 333 -18.38 -8.64 11.79
N HIS A 334 -19.66 -8.36 12.10
CA HIS A 334 -20.06 -7.35 13.09
C HIS A 334 -19.63 -7.67 14.54
N LYS A 335 -19.30 -8.93 14.84
CA LYS A 335 -18.78 -9.39 16.15
C LYS A 335 -17.27 -9.64 16.09
N HIS A 336 -16.80 -10.27 15.02
CA HIS A 336 -15.41 -10.65 14.81
C HIS A 336 -14.97 -10.12 13.44
N GLY A 337 -14.24 -8.99 13.42
CA GLY A 337 -13.94 -8.27 12.18
C GLY A 337 -13.19 -9.09 11.14
N SER A 338 -12.46 -10.14 11.55
CA SER A 338 -11.76 -11.04 10.62
C SER A 338 -12.65 -12.12 10.00
N ASP A 339 -13.94 -12.23 10.36
CA ASP A 339 -14.87 -13.17 9.72
C ASP A 339 -15.21 -12.73 8.29
N PHE A 340 -14.86 -13.55 7.31
CA PHE A 340 -15.15 -13.32 5.89
C PHE A 340 -15.63 -14.60 5.20
N SER A 341 -16.24 -14.43 4.04
CA SER A 341 -16.60 -15.51 3.13
C SER A 341 -15.87 -15.34 1.80
N HIS A 342 -15.34 -16.45 1.29
CA HIS A 342 -14.73 -16.54 -0.03
C HIS A 342 -15.62 -17.36 -0.96
N LYS A 343 -16.00 -16.79 -2.11
CA LYS A 343 -16.95 -17.41 -3.05
C LYS A 343 -16.54 -17.19 -4.49
N ILE A 344 -16.88 -18.16 -5.34
CA ILE A 344 -16.72 -18.11 -6.79
C ILE A 344 -18.09 -18.33 -7.42
N GLN A 345 -18.48 -17.47 -8.36
CA GLN A 345 -19.74 -17.61 -9.11
C GLN A 345 -19.59 -17.14 -10.55
N GLU A 346 -20.40 -17.70 -11.45
CA GLU A 346 -20.51 -17.21 -12.82
C GLU A 346 -21.38 -15.95 -12.87
N VAL A 347 -20.93 -14.96 -13.63
CA VAL A 347 -21.61 -13.68 -13.83
C VAL A 347 -21.50 -13.25 -15.28
N ASN A 348 -22.39 -12.34 -15.70
CA ASN A 348 -22.30 -11.65 -16.97
C ASN A 348 -22.75 -10.20 -16.79
N ARG A 349 -22.76 -9.44 -17.87
CA ARG A 349 -23.13 -8.01 -17.84
C ARG A 349 -24.56 -7.71 -17.37
N SER A 350 -25.46 -8.69 -17.40
CA SER A 350 -26.84 -8.57 -16.92
C SER A 350 -27.02 -9.00 -15.46
N THR A 351 -25.97 -9.54 -14.84
CA THR A 351 -25.99 -9.95 -13.44
C THR A 351 -26.03 -8.73 -12.52
N ALA A 352 -26.97 -8.75 -11.58
CA ALA A 352 -26.95 -7.89 -10.40
C ALA A 352 -26.36 -8.66 -9.22
N ILE A 353 -25.46 -8.05 -8.47
CA ILE A 353 -24.92 -8.63 -7.23
C ILE A 353 -25.24 -7.71 -6.04
N THR A 354 -25.61 -8.32 -4.92
CA THR A 354 -25.85 -7.62 -3.66
C THR A 354 -24.64 -7.76 -2.75
N LEU A 355 -24.01 -6.64 -2.45
CA LEU A 355 -22.89 -6.51 -1.52
C LEU A 355 -23.48 -6.32 -0.12
N LYS A 356 -23.22 -7.26 0.80
CA LYS A 356 -23.60 -7.13 2.21
C LYS A 356 -22.38 -6.70 2.99
N LEU A 357 -22.42 -5.47 3.49
CA LEU A 357 -21.31 -4.82 4.19
C LEU A 357 -21.65 -4.73 5.68
N ALA A 358 -20.82 -5.33 6.52
CA ALA A 358 -20.96 -5.21 7.98
C ALA A 358 -20.57 -3.79 8.46
N PRO A 359 -20.83 -3.41 9.72
CA PRO A 359 -20.30 -2.18 10.30
C PRO A 359 -18.76 -2.08 10.16
N GLY A 360 -18.28 -1.01 9.53
CA GLY A 360 -16.87 -0.83 9.19
C GLY A 360 -16.37 -1.84 8.16
N GLY A 361 -17.29 -2.37 7.35
CA GLY A 361 -17.10 -3.53 6.49
C GLY A 361 -16.69 -3.18 5.07
N GLY A 362 -16.62 -4.20 4.23
CA GLY A 362 -16.20 -4.05 2.85
C GLY A 362 -16.39 -5.29 1.98
N TYR A 363 -15.93 -5.17 0.75
CA TYR A 363 -15.98 -6.22 -0.26
C TYR A 363 -14.80 -6.07 -1.21
N ALA A 364 -14.21 -7.20 -1.61
CA ALA A 364 -13.24 -7.27 -2.69
C ALA A 364 -13.64 -8.36 -3.67
N GLY A 365 -13.49 -8.12 -4.97
CA GLY A 365 -13.80 -9.10 -6.01
C GLY A 365 -12.89 -8.98 -7.21
N VAL A 366 -12.62 -10.11 -7.85
CA VAL A 366 -11.91 -10.21 -9.13
C VAL A 366 -12.85 -10.87 -10.14
N ILE A 367 -13.08 -10.19 -11.25
CA ILE A 367 -13.89 -10.69 -12.37
C ILE A 367 -12.97 -10.95 -13.55
N ARG A 368 -12.95 -12.18 -14.01
CA ARG A 368 -12.12 -12.67 -15.11
C ARG A 368 -12.96 -13.46 -16.11
N ARG A 369 -12.57 -13.44 -17.38
CA ARG A 369 -13.18 -14.30 -18.40
C ARG A 369 -12.86 -15.76 -18.16
#